data_AF-A0A7Y4UHY6-F1
#
_entry.id   AF-A0A7Y4UHY6-F1
#
_cell.length_a   1.000
_cell.length_b   1.000
_cell.length_c   1.000
_cell.angle_alpha   90.00
_cell.angle_beta   90.00
_cell.angle_gamma   90.00
#
_symmetry.space_group_name_H-M   'P 1'
#
loop_
_entity.id
_entity.type
_entity.pdbx_description
1 polymer ?
#
loop_
_entity_poly.entity_id
_entity_poly.type
_entity_poly.pdbx_seq_one_letter_code
_entity_poly.pdbx_strand_id
1 'polypeptide(L)' 'MKSRYENRIELLQGTLDLLILQTLQWGPQHGYGISQAIRNGSGEVLQVDTGSLYPALHRL' A
#
# COMPACT_ATOMS: atom_id res chain seq x y z
N MET A 1 -18.16 -18.42 9.51
CA MET A 1 -16.72 -18.59 9.19
C MET A 1 -16.08 -17.46 8.36
N LYS A 2 -16.81 -16.44 7.85
CA LYS A 2 -16.25 -15.37 7.00
C LYS A 2 -15.47 -14.25 7.74
N SER A 3 -15.77 -14.02 9.02
CA SER A 3 -15.30 -12.83 9.77
C SER A 3 -13.77 -12.67 9.92
N ARG A 4 -12.98 -13.75 10.03
CA ARG A 4 -11.52 -13.64 10.25
C ARG A 4 -10.73 -13.33 8.97
N TYR A 5 -11.24 -13.72 7.81
CA TYR A 5 -10.60 -13.45 6.53
C TYR A 5 -10.80 -12.01 6.10
N GLU A 6 -12.02 -11.49 6.28
CA GLU A 6 -12.36 -10.09 6.01
C GLU A 6 -11.49 -9.14 6.85
N ASN A 7 -11.39 -9.38 8.16
CA ASN A 7 -10.55 -8.55 9.03
C ASN A 7 -9.06 -8.57 8.66
N ARG A 8 -8.54 -9.72 8.20
CA ARG A 8 -7.16 -9.80 7.69
C ARG A 8 -6.97 -8.99 6.41
N ILE A 9 -7.94 -9.02 5.51
CA ILE A 9 -7.89 -8.22 4.27
C ILE A 9 -7.95 -6.73 4.61
N GLU A 10 -8.83 -6.31 5.52
CA GLU A 10 -8.92 -4.93 6.01
C GLU A 10 -7.60 -4.46 6.64
N LEU A 11 -6.97 -5.30 7.47
CA LEU A 11 -5.65 -5.01 8.06
C LEU A 11 -4.57 -4.83 7.00
N LEU A 12 -4.54 -5.71 5.99
CA LEU A 12 -3.58 -5.61 4.89
C LEU A 12 -3.82 -4.34 4.05
N GLN A 13 -5.07 -3.98 3.80
CA GLN A 13 -5.45 -2.74 3.12
C GLN A 13 -5.00 -1.51 3.92
N GLY A 14 -5.33 -1.44 5.22
CA GLY A 14 -4.92 -0.32 6.08
C GLY A 14 -3.39 -0.20 6.24
N THR A 15 -2.67 -1.32 6.19
CA THR A 15 -1.20 -1.32 6.21
C THR A 15 -0.63 -0.71 4.93
N LEU A 16 -1.17 -1.06 3.77
CA LEU A 16 -0.77 -0.47 2.49
C LEU A 16 -1.08 1.04 2.47
N ASP A 17 -2.26 1.43 2.95
CA ASP A 17 -2.69 2.83 3.03
C ASP A 17 -1.69 3.67 3.86
N LEU A 18 -1.23 3.15 5.01
CA LEU A 18 -0.20 3.80 5.83
C LEU A 18 1.15 3.92 5.13
N LEU A 19 1.59 2.89 4.41
CA LEU A 19 2.86 2.93 3.65
C LEU A 19 2.80 3.95 2.51
N ILE A 20 1.63 4.12 1.87
CA ILE A 20 1.39 5.15 0.86
C ILE A 20 1.52 6.55 1.49
N LEU A 21 0.82 6.79 2.60
CA LEU A 21 0.88 8.08 3.30
C LEU A 21 2.29 8.40 3.82
N GLN A 22 2.99 7.41 4.37
CA GLN A 22 4.39 7.55 4.79
C GLN A 22 5.29 7.91 3.61
N THR A 23 5.03 7.39 2.41
CA THR A 23 5.80 7.74 1.22
C THR A 23 5.53 9.19 0.80
N LEU A 24 4.26 9.60 0.79
CA LEU A 24 3.81 10.94 0.39
C LEU A 24 4.18 12.05 1.38
N GLN A 25 4.64 11.71 2.60
CA GLN A 25 5.13 12.71 3.57
C GLN A 25 6.29 13.56 3.02
N TRP A 26 7.04 13.02 2.04
CA TRP A 26 8.18 13.69 1.39
C TRP A 26 7.79 14.52 0.17
N GLY A 27 6.50 14.54 -0.18
CA GLY A 27 5.95 15.32 -1.29
C GLY A 27 5.11 14.49 -2.27
N PRO A 28 4.49 15.13 -3.26
CA PRO A 28 3.66 14.46 -4.27
C PRO A 28 4.46 13.45 -5.09
N GLN A 29 3.88 12.27 -5.33
CA GLN A 29 4.53 11.21 -6.12
C GLN A 29 3.53 10.46 -7.01
N HIS A 30 4.00 10.01 -8.18
CA HIS A 30 3.25 9.12 -9.05
C HIS A 30 3.14 7.71 -8.46
N GLY A 31 2.08 6.97 -8.81
CA GLY A 31 1.85 5.60 -8.31
C GLY A 31 3.05 4.66 -8.48
N TYR A 32 3.73 4.72 -9.63
CA TYR A 32 4.95 3.94 -9.85
C TYR A 32 6.07 4.30 -8.85
N GLY A 33 6.24 5.58 -8.55
CA GLY A 33 7.21 6.04 -7.56
C GLY A 33 6.87 5.56 -6.16
N ILE A 34 5.58 5.54 -5.80
CA ILE A 34 5.10 5.01 -4.52
C ILE A 34 5.41 3.51 -4.40
N SER A 35 5.08 2.72 -5.43
CA SER A 35 5.41 1.29 -5.47
C SER A 35 6.92 1.02 -5.33
N GLN A 36 7.76 1.83 -6.00
CA GLN A 36 9.21 1.71 -5.87
C GLN A 36 9.72 2.08 -4.48
N ALA A 37 9.22 3.17 -3.88
CA ALA A 37 9.63 3.60 -2.56
C ALA A 37 9.30 2.54 -1.49
N ILE A 38 8.10 1.95 -1.56
CA ILE A 38 7.69 0.87 -0.65
C ILE A 38 8.57 -0.37 -0.84
N ARG A 39 8.83 -0.76 -2.09
CA ARG A 39 9.71 -1.88 -2.43
C ARG A 39 11.12 -1.69 -1.88
N ASN A 40 11.75 -0.56 -2.19
CA ASN A 40 13.11 -0.25 -1.76
C ASN A 40 13.19 -0.15 -0.23
N GLY A 41 12.22 0.53 0.41
CA GLY A 41 12.16 0.66 1.87
C GLY A 41 11.94 -0.67 2.61
N SER A 42 11.35 -1.66 1.94
CA SER A 42 11.17 -3.01 2.46
C SER A 42 12.35 -3.95 2.20
N GLY A 43 13.40 -3.51 1.49
CA GLY A 43 14.49 -4.38 1.05
C GLY A 43 14.03 -5.43 0.03
N GLU A 44 13.21 -5.02 -0.95
CA GLU A 44 12.65 -5.86 -2.03
C GLU A 44 11.61 -6.91 -1.61
N VAL A 45 11.23 -6.95 -0.32
CA VAL A 45 10.28 -7.93 0.22
C VAL A 45 8.83 -7.59 -0.15
N LEU A 46 8.46 -6.31 -0.08
CA LEU A 46 7.11 -5.85 -0.39
C LEU A 46 7.01 -5.40 -1.83
N GLN A 47 6.18 -6.10 -2.60
CA GLN A 47 5.92 -5.79 -4.00
C GLN A 47 4.48 -5.34 -4.13
N VAL A 48 4.29 -4.05 -4.38
CA VAL A 48 2.96 -3.46 -4.54
C VAL A 48 2.65 -3.32 -6.03
N ASP A 49 1.77 -4.19 -6.51
CA ASP A 49 1.27 -4.15 -7.87
C ASP A 49 0.14 -3.13 -8.04
N THR A 50 -0.12 -2.75 -9.29
CA THR A 50 -1.19 -1.81 -9.67
C THR A 50 -2.57 -2.24 -9.17
N GLY A 51 -2.86 -3.54 -9.18
CA GLY A 51 -4.13 -4.09 -8.69
C GLY A 51 -4.38 -3.87 -7.19
N SER A 52 -3.34 -3.68 -6.39
CA SER A 52 -3.45 -3.33 -4.97
C SER A 52 -3.31 -1.82 -4.76
N LEU A 53 -2.42 -1.18 -5.50
CA LEU A 53 -2.09 0.24 -5.34
C LEU A 53 -3.26 1.15 -5.72
N TYR A 54 -3.85 0.98 -6.91
CA TYR A 54 -4.88 1.92 -7.37
C TYR A 54 -6.12 1.94 -6.50
N PRO A 55 -6.67 0.78 -6.07
CA PRO A 55 -7.77 0.78 -5.10
C PRO A 55 -7.39 1.43 -3.77
N ALA A 56 -6.14 1.28 -3.30
CA ALA A 56 -5.66 1.94 -2.09
C ALA A 56 -5.61 3.46 -2.24
N LEU A 57 -5.03 3.94 -3.34
CA LEU A 57 -5.00 5.36 -3.67
C LEU A 57 -6.40 5.97 -3.84
N HIS A 58 -7.38 5.22 -4.32
CA HIS A 58 -8.76 5.69 -4.47
C HIS A 58 -9.54 5.68 -3.14
N ARG A 59 -9.12 4.90 -2.13
CA ARG A 59 -9.73 4.91 -0.80
C ARG A 59 -9.23 6.07 0.07
N LEU A 60 -7.98 6.48 -0.15
CA LEU A 60 -7.32 7.63 0.49
C LEU A 60 -7.85 8.95 -0.06
#